data_AF-X1JJI2-F1
#
_entry.id   AF-X1JJI2-F1
#
_cell.length_a   1.000
_cell.length_b   1.000
_cell.length_c   1.000
_cell.angle_alpha   90.00
_cell.angle_beta   90.00
_cell.angle_gamma   90.00
#
_symmetry.space_group_name_H-M   'P 1'
#
loop_
_entity.id
_entity.type
_entity.pdbx_description
1 polymer ?
#
loop_
_entity_poly.entity_id
_entity_poly.type
_entity_poly.pdbx_seq_one_letter_code
_entity_poly.pdbx_strand_id
1 'polypeptide(L)'
;VFRHPELGIEVAREFDRPPTLLEKIAYQVEEKDYRGTFYFFQMAEEVSKEEKLIGFHGAGGGGSMMSMDAVLTRGFKLANYCDTSGNPSASKVYRFS
;
A
#
# COMPACT_ATOMS: atom_id res chain seq x y z
N VAL A 1 6.45 11.15 13.58
CA VAL A 1 7.63 11.72 12.88
C VAL A 1 7.70 13.24 13.00
N PHE A 2 6.62 14.02 12.80
CA PHE A 2 6.65 15.49 12.96
C PHE A 2 7.20 16.00 14.31
N ARG A 3 7.00 15.26 15.39
CA ARG A 3 7.46 15.65 16.74
C ARG A 3 8.91 15.29 17.07
N HIS A 4 9.55 14.46 16.25
CA HIS A 4 10.90 13.92 16.48
C HIS A 4 11.71 13.86 15.17
N PRO A 5 12.02 15.02 14.55
CA PRO A 5 12.78 15.07 13.31
C PRO A 5 14.21 14.50 13.44
N GLU A 6 14.77 14.47 14.65
CA GLU A 6 16.10 13.95 14.97
C GLU A 6 16.24 12.43 14.75
N LEU A 7 15.13 11.69 14.71
CA LEU A 7 15.14 10.25 14.53
C LEU A 7 15.44 9.83 13.08
N GLY A 8 15.50 10.78 12.13
CA GLY A 8 15.87 10.50 10.74
C GLY A 8 14.91 9.55 10.01
N ILE A 9 13.65 9.44 10.47
CA ILE A 9 12.67 8.50 9.92
C ILE A 9 12.18 9.01 8.56
N GLU A 10 12.62 8.37 7.47
CA GLU A 10 12.21 8.71 6.10
C GLU A 10 10.74 8.33 5.81
N VAL A 11 10.27 7.20 6.36
CA VAL A 11 8.90 6.70 6.17
C VAL A 11 8.32 6.34 7.52
N ALA A 12 7.24 6.99 7.91
CA ALA A 12 6.55 6.79 9.18
C ALA A 12 5.67 5.53 9.18
N ARG A 13 6.21 4.37 8.76
CA ARG A 13 5.49 3.10 8.71
C ARG A 13 6.37 1.97 9.24
N GLU A 14 5.70 0.95 9.75
CA GLU A 14 6.36 -0.25 10.27
C GLU A 14 6.66 -1.19 9.10
N PHE A 15 7.95 -1.50 8.94
CA PHE A 15 8.45 -2.46 7.95
C PHE A 15 9.50 -3.35 8.61
N ASP A 16 9.46 -4.64 8.32
CA ASP A 16 10.49 -5.60 8.76
C ASP A 16 11.77 -5.53 7.90
N ARG A 17 11.76 -4.71 6.85
CA ARG A 17 12.83 -4.51 5.87
C ARG A 17 12.88 -3.02 5.46
N PRO A 18 13.97 -2.56 4.81
CA PRO A 18 13.95 -1.24 4.18
C PRO A 18 12.77 -1.09 3.22
N PRO A 19 12.13 0.10 3.16
CA PRO A 19 11.00 0.32 2.25
C PRO A 19 11.45 0.31 0.80
N THR A 20 10.64 -0.32 -0.07
CA THR A 20 10.89 -0.36 -1.51
C THR A 20 10.70 1.01 -2.14
N LEU A 21 11.17 1.18 -3.39
CA LEU A 21 10.99 2.44 -4.12
C LEU A 21 9.51 2.81 -4.26
N LEU A 22 8.64 1.84 -4.53
CA LEU A 22 7.19 2.06 -4.66
C LEU A 22 6.56 2.49 -3.33
N GLU A 23 7.01 1.89 -2.21
CA GLU A 23 6.55 2.26 -0.87
C GLU A 23 6.98 3.68 -0.47
N LYS A 24 8.21 4.07 -0.82
CA LYS A 24 8.70 5.45 -0.62
C LYS A 24 7.90 6.47 -1.43
N ILE A 25 7.65 6.19 -2.72
CA ILE A 25 6.84 7.06 -3.58
C ILE A 25 5.42 7.18 -3.01
N ALA A 26 4.83 6.07 -2.56
CA ALA A 26 3.50 6.07 -1.99
C ALA A 26 3.39 6.93 -0.74
N TYR A 27 4.36 6.81 0.16
CA TYR A 27 4.42 7.64 1.35
C TYR A 27 4.56 9.13 1.03
N GLN A 28 5.37 9.50 0.03
CA GLN A 28 5.56 10.91 -0.36
C GLN A 28 4.30 11.58 -0.91
N VAL A 29 3.40 10.83 -1.54
CA VAL A 29 2.11 11.35 -2.00
C VAL A 29 1.14 11.47 -0.82
N GLU A 30 1.13 10.49 0.09
CA GLU A 30 0.34 10.52 1.33
C GLU A 30 0.71 11.72 2.22
N GLU A 31 2.00 11.93 2.49
CA GLU A 31 2.49 12.97 3.39
C GLU A 31 2.08 14.38 2.94
N LYS A 32 1.82 14.56 1.64
CA LYS A 32 1.48 15.86 1.03
C LYS A 32 -0.02 16.12 0.90
N ASP A 33 -0.89 15.11 1.04
CA ASP A 33 -2.35 15.28 0.96
C ASP A 33 -3.05 14.51 2.09
N TYR A 34 -3.48 15.24 3.13
CA TYR A 34 -4.13 14.69 4.32
C TYR A 34 -5.60 14.29 4.11
N ARG A 35 -6.19 14.54 2.93
CA ARG A 35 -7.59 14.18 2.66
C ARG A 35 -7.68 12.73 2.22
N GLY A 36 -8.39 11.93 3.01
CA GLY A 36 -8.44 10.49 2.87
C GLY A 36 -7.08 9.82 3.13
N THR A 37 -7.12 8.52 3.35
CA THR A 37 -5.94 7.69 3.60
C THR A 37 -5.69 6.81 2.39
N PHE A 38 -4.42 6.70 2.04
CA PHE A 38 -3.93 5.76 1.04
C PHE A 38 -2.81 4.91 1.64
N TYR A 39 -2.99 3.60 1.65
CA TYR A 39 -1.97 2.68 2.13
C TYR A 39 -1.53 1.75 1.01
N PHE A 40 -0.25 1.80 0.64
CA PHE A 40 0.37 0.82 -0.23
C PHE A 40 1.49 0.06 0.47
N PHE A 41 1.58 -1.24 0.19
CA PHE A 41 2.64 -2.12 0.60
C PHE A 41 2.96 -3.12 -0.52
N GLN A 42 4.24 -3.35 -0.79
CA GLN A 42 4.68 -4.26 -1.84
C GLN A 42 4.94 -5.65 -1.24
N MET A 43 4.16 -6.64 -1.69
CA MET A 43 4.23 -8.02 -1.19
C MET A 43 5.19 -8.88 -2.02
N ALA A 44 5.30 -8.61 -3.32
CA ALA A 44 6.25 -9.25 -4.22
C ALA A 44 7.08 -8.20 -4.97
N GLU A 45 8.40 -8.29 -4.88
CA GLU A 45 9.32 -7.44 -5.64
C GLU A 45 9.50 -7.95 -7.08
N GLU A 46 9.43 -9.27 -7.27
CA GLU A 46 9.50 -9.93 -8.57
C GLU A 46 8.15 -10.54 -8.92
N VAL A 47 7.70 -10.31 -10.15
CA VAL A 47 6.46 -10.89 -10.68
C VAL A 47 6.82 -11.93 -11.74
N SER A 48 6.60 -13.20 -11.42
CA SER A 48 6.69 -14.28 -12.41
C SER A 48 5.34 -14.49 -13.09
N LYS A 49 5.38 -14.80 -14.39
CA LYS A 49 4.20 -15.22 -15.18
C LYS A 49 3.70 -16.61 -14.82
N GLU A 50 4.53 -17.44 -14.19
CA GLU A 50 4.12 -18.76 -13.70
C GLU A 50 3.32 -18.67 -12.38
N GLU A 51 3.46 -17.57 -11.65
CA GLU A 51 2.75 -17.33 -10.41
C GLU A 51 1.41 -16.63 -10.64
N LYS A 52 0.39 -17.03 -9.87
CA LYS A 52 -0.93 -16.40 -9.88
C LYS A 52 -0.95 -15.10 -9.08
N LEU A 53 -0.03 -14.19 -9.39
CA LEU A 53 0.10 -12.89 -8.73
C LEU A 53 -0.98 -11.92 -9.23
N ILE A 54 -1.70 -11.30 -8.30
CA ILE A 54 -2.69 -10.28 -8.61
C ILE A 54 -2.35 -8.96 -7.91
N GLY A 55 -2.63 -7.86 -8.59
CA GLY A 55 -2.67 -6.55 -7.96
C GLY A 55 -3.96 -6.41 -7.15
N PHE A 56 -3.86 -5.89 -5.93
CA PHE A 56 -5.01 -5.72 -5.06
C PHE A 56 -5.18 -4.27 -4.65
N HIS A 57 -6.38 -3.73 -4.89
CA HIS A 57 -6.81 -2.41 -4.45
C HIS A 57 -8.16 -2.55 -3.77
N GLY A 58 -8.17 -2.41 -2.45
CA GLY A 58 -9.38 -2.41 -1.63
C GLY A 58 -9.78 -1.00 -1.16
N ALA A 59 -11.02 -0.90 -0.70
CA ALA A 59 -11.57 0.34 -0.16
C ALA A 59 -12.05 0.12 1.28
N GLY A 60 -11.18 0.44 2.24
CA GLY A 60 -11.40 0.28 3.67
C GLY A 60 -10.79 -1.01 4.20
N GLY A 61 -9.83 -0.88 5.13
CA GLY A 61 -8.99 -1.98 5.62
C GLY A 61 -9.71 -3.28 6.01
N GLY A 62 -10.87 -3.21 6.68
CA GLY A 62 -11.60 -4.42 7.08
C GLY A 62 -12.14 -5.26 5.91
N GLY A 63 -12.78 -4.60 4.93
CA GLY A 63 -13.28 -5.28 3.73
C GLY A 63 -12.15 -5.71 2.79
N SER A 64 -11.09 -4.91 2.73
CA SER A 64 -9.87 -5.20 1.99
C SER A 64 -9.20 -6.49 2.46
N MET A 65 -9.03 -6.65 3.78
CA MET A 65 -8.45 -7.87 4.37
C MET A 65 -9.28 -9.12 4.09
N MET A 66 -10.61 -9.04 4.15
CA MET A 66 -11.46 -10.19 3.83
C MET A 66 -11.38 -10.60 2.36
N SER A 67 -11.27 -9.62 1.46
CA SER A 67 -11.13 -9.88 0.03
C SER A 67 -9.79 -10.51 -0.31
N MET A 68 -8.72 -10.13 0.41
CA MET A 68 -7.42 -10.79 0.33
C MET A 68 -7.49 -12.27 0.75
N ASP A 69 -8.14 -12.55 1.88
CA ASP A 69 -8.27 -13.92 2.37
C ASP A 69 -9.00 -14.82 1.36
N ALA A 70 -10.04 -14.28 0.72
CA ALA A 70 -10.78 -15.00 -0.32
C ALA A 70 -9.93 -15.34 -1.55
N VAL A 71 -9.07 -14.44 -2.03
CA VAL A 71 -8.20 -14.71 -3.20
C VAL A 71 -7.05 -15.65 -2.85
N LEU A 72 -6.48 -15.54 -1.65
CA LEU A 72 -5.45 -16.45 -1.16
C LEU A 72 -6.01 -17.88 -1.05
N THR A 73 -7.23 -18.03 -0.52
CA THR A 73 -7.93 -19.33 -0.44
C THR A 73 -8.16 -19.98 -1.81
N ARG A 74 -8.20 -19.19 -2.89
CA ARG A 74 -8.32 -19.66 -4.28
C ARG A 74 -6.98 -19.95 -4.95
N GLY A 75 -5.88 -19.85 -4.22
CA GLY A 75 -4.52 -20.12 -4.70
C GLY A 75 -3.91 -18.97 -5.51
N PHE A 76 -4.44 -17.75 -5.40
CA PHE A 76 -3.77 -16.56 -5.89
C PHE A 76 -2.74 -16.08 -4.87
N LYS A 77 -1.76 -15.30 -5.33
CA LYS A 77 -0.80 -14.58 -4.51
C LYS A 77 -1.01 -13.08 -4.72
N LEU A 78 -0.68 -12.27 -3.72
CA LEU A 78 -0.80 -10.83 -3.80
C LEU A 78 0.54 -10.23 -4.23
N ALA A 79 0.54 -9.41 -5.27
CA ALA A 79 1.71 -8.63 -5.67
C ALA A 79 1.88 -7.39 -4.78
N ASN A 80 0.77 -6.80 -4.35
CA ASN A 80 0.72 -5.65 -3.48
C ASN A 80 -0.52 -5.70 -2.58
N TYR A 81 -0.51 -4.87 -1.55
CA TYR A 81 -1.70 -4.47 -0.82
C TYR A 81 -1.90 -2.97 -0.98
N CYS A 82 -3.05 -2.56 -1.50
CA CYS A 82 -3.47 -1.18 -1.60
C CYS A 82 -4.82 -1.00 -0.91
N ASP A 83 -4.95 0.01 -0.05
CA ASP A 83 -6.20 0.41 0.60
C ASP A 83 -6.43 1.91 0.49
N THR A 84 -7.63 2.29 0.05
CA THR A 84 -8.10 3.68 0.03
C THR A 84 -9.31 3.88 0.93
N SER A 85 -9.28 4.88 1.81
CA SER A 85 -10.39 5.20 2.70
C SER A 85 -10.48 6.69 3.04
N GLY A 86 -11.56 7.13 3.68
CA GLY A 86 -11.69 8.51 4.17
C GLY A 86 -11.85 9.60 3.09
N ASN A 87 -12.36 9.23 1.91
CA ASN A 87 -12.61 10.12 0.77
C ASN A 87 -11.32 10.80 0.22
N PRO A 88 -10.39 10.01 -0.35
CA PRO A 88 -9.19 10.55 -0.98
C PRO A 88 -9.54 11.35 -2.25
N SER A 89 -8.69 12.31 -2.61
CA SER A 89 -8.85 13.06 -3.86
C SER A 89 -8.68 12.16 -5.09
N ALA A 90 -9.37 12.48 -6.20
CA ALA A 90 -9.27 11.67 -7.43
C ALA A 90 -7.84 11.60 -7.98
N SER A 91 -7.09 12.71 -7.89
CA SER A 91 -5.68 12.77 -8.28
C SER A 91 -4.79 11.87 -7.42
N LYS A 92 -5.17 11.66 -6.16
CA LYS A 92 -4.47 10.76 -5.24
C LYS A 92 -4.73 9.31 -5.61
N VAL A 93 -5.99 8.93 -5.86
CA VAL A 93 -6.34 7.57 -6.33
C VAL A 93 -5.65 7.25 -7.67
N TYR A 94 -5.66 8.19 -8.62
CA TYR A 94 -5.08 7.99 -9.95
C TYR A 94 -3.56 7.73 -9.92
N ARG A 95 -2.81 8.31 -8.98
CA ARG A 95 -1.36 8.09 -8.87
C ARG A 95 -0.99 6.66 -8.44
N PHE A 96 -1.98 5.87 -8.08
CA PHE A 96 -1.81 4.56 -7.47
C PHE A 96 -2.65 3.46 -8.12
N SER A 97 -3.39 3.79 -9.19
CA SER A 97 -4.14 2.83 -10.01
C SER A 97 -3.28 2.33 -11.18
#